data_AF-A0A7C3XNF8-F1
#
_entry.id   AF-A0A7C3XNF8-F1
#
_cell.length_a   1.000
_cell.length_b   1.000
_cell.length_c   1.000
_cell.angle_alpha   90.00
_cell.angle_beta   90.00
_cell.angle_gamma   90.00
#
_symmetry.space_group_name_H-M   'P 1'
#
loop_
_entity.id
_entity.type
_entity.pdbx_description
1 polymer ?
#
loop_
_entity_poly.entity_id
_entity_poly.type
_entity_poly.pdbx_seq_one_letter_code
_entity_poly.pdbx_strand_id
1 'polypeptide(L)'
;MSAFPRTTVGGISVSRMIAGTNWFLGFSHTTAAKDMLIREKVRNRKAIADILEVFFRNGVDTVMGLIQQEPLWEGIREAQDRTGVKAIIVSTPSFPANPRTPVEGFDNDECRRILDRERELGATFCMPHTSITDKMVDCCTRQIRQFDGLCRMIRQRGMIPGLSTHMPEAITYADETNLDVETYIAIYNA
;
A
#
# COMPACT_ATOMS: atom_id res chain seq x y z
N MET A 1 -23.75 -0.06 -19.48
CA MET A 1 -22.46 0.65 -19.35
C MET A 1 -21.36 -0.39 -19.42
N SER A 2 -20.28 -0.14 -20.15
CA SER A 2 -19.10 -1.02 -20.12
C SER A 2 -18.49 -1.02 -18.72
N ALA A 3 -18.04 -2.17 -18.22
CA ALA A 3 -17.31 -2.23 -16.96
C ALA A 3 -16.06 -1.33 -16.98
N PHE A 4 -15.63 -0.82 -15.82
CA PHE A 4 -14.43 0.00 -15.72
C PHE A 4 -13.22 -0.77 -16.26
N PRO A 5 -12.31 -0.12 -17.03
CA PRO A 5 -11.14 -0.80 -17.57
C PRO A 5 -10.29 -1.47 -16.49
N ARG A 6 -9.87 -2.72 -16.76
CA ARG A 6 -9.05 -3.52 -15.85
C ARG A 6 -7.69 -3.86 -16.47
N THR A 7 -6.74 -4.25 -15.64
CA THR A 7 -5.44 -4.82 -16.03
C THR A 7 -5.08 -5.94 -15.07
N THR A 8 -4.04 -6.72 -15.37
CA THR A 8 -3.57 -7.81 -14.50
C THR A 8 -2.21 -7.46 -13.91
N VAL A 9 -2.08 -7.59 -12.59
CA VAL A 9 -0.84 -7.34 -11.84
C VAL A 9 -0.65 -8.49 -10.84
N GLY A 10 0.50 -9.17 -10.85
CA GLY A 10 0.74 -10.32 -9.96
C GLY A 10 -0.32 -11.42 -10.05
N GLY A 11 -0.92 -11.63 -11.23
CA GLY A 11 -2.03 -12.57 -11.45
C GLY A 11 -3.41 -12.09 -10.97
N ILE A 12 -3.51 -10.89 -10.39
CA ILE A 12 -4.78 -10.30 -9.93
C ILE A 12 -5.30 -9.31 -10.96
N SER A 13 -6.56 -9.47 -11.37
CA SER A 13 -7.24 -8.45 -12.18
C SER A 13 -7.60 -7.26 -11.30
N VAL A 14 -7.04 -6.09 -11.57
CA VAL A 14 -7.24 -4.84 -10.82
C VAL A 14 -7.91 -3.78 -11.69
N SER A 15 -8.61 -2.82 -11.08
CA SER A 15 -9.11 -1.64 -11.80
C SER A 15 -7.94 -0.76 -12.25
N ARG A 16 -8.00 -0.20 -13.48
CA ARG A 16 -6.94 0.69 -14.01
C ARG A 16 -6.86 2.06 -13.31
N MET A 17 -7.74 2.31 -12.36
CA MET A 17 -7.69 3.41 -11.41
C MET A 17 -7.72 2.82 -10.01
N ILE A 18 -6.98 3.41 -9.08
CA ILE A 18 -6.88 2.98 -7.69
C ILE A 18 -7.39 4.12 -6.81
N ALA A 19 -8.22 3.80 -5.82
CA ALA A 19 -8.64 4.73 -4.80
C ALA A 19 -7.50 4.91 -3.78
N GLY A 20 -6.73 6.00 -3.93
CA GLY A 20 -5.70 6.38 -2.96
C GLY A 20 -6.31 7.03 -1.71
N THR A 21 -5.75 6.74 -0.53
CA THR A 21 -6.43 7.02 0.75
C THR A 21 -5.80 8.15 1.58
N ASN A 22 -4.87 8.93 1.06
CA ASN A 22 -4.22 10.02 1.82
C ASN A 22 -5.24 10.99 2.45
N TRP A 23 -6.24 11.41 1.68
CA TRP A 23 -7.33 12.25 2.17
C TRP A 23 -8.26 11.52 3.15
N PHE A 24 -8.41 10.21 3.05
CA PHE A 24 -9.17 9.46 4.07
C PHE A 24 -8.45 9.44 5.41
N LEU A 25 -7.12 9.54 5.38
CA LEU A 25 -6.26 9.46 6.57
C LEU A 25 -5.85 10.82 7.14
N GLY A 26 -6.28 11.92 6.53
CA GLY A 26 -5.97 13.27 7.03
C GLY A 26 -4.62 13.81 6.58
N PHE A 27 -4.11 13.36 5.43
CA PHE A 27 -2.86 13.82 4.82
C PHE A 27 -3.14 14.66 3.57
N SER A 28 -3.02 15.97 3.70
CA SER A 28 -3.18 16.91 2.59
C SER A 28 -1.93 17.06 1.73
N HIS A 29 -0.74 16.73 2.28
CA HIS A 29 0.58 17.01 1.68
C HIS A 29 0.79 18.47 1.30
N THR A 30 0.14 19.40 2.03
CA THR A 30 0.24 20.83 1.76
C THR A 30 0.49 21.65 3.02
N THR A 31 -0.50 21.79 3.90
CA THR A 31 -0.36 22.56 5.15
C THR A 31 -1.11 21.89 6.31
N ALA A 32 -0.66 22.18 7.53
CA ALA A 32 -1.33 21.68 8.74
C ALA A 32 -2.81 22.09 8.82
N ALA A 33 -3.17 23.28 8.33
CA ALA A 33 -4.56 23.74 8.29
C ALA A 33 -5.42 22.89 7.34
N LYS A 34 -4.87 22.47 6.19
CA LYS A 34 -5.56 21.57 5.27
C LYS A 34 -5.63 20.14 5.82
N ASP A 35 -4.61 19.67 6.53
CA ASP A 35 -4.68 18.39 7.26
C ASP A 35 -5.82 18.39 8.29
N MET A 36 -5.95 19.46 9.08
CA MET A 36 -7.03 19.62 10.05
C MET A 36 -8.41 19.55 9.39
N LEU A 37 -8.62 20.31 8.31
CA LEU A 37 -9.88 20.28 7.55
C LEU A 37 -10.25 18.86 7.12
N ILE A 38 -9.28 18.11 6.56
CA ILE A 38 -9.52 16.74 6.11
C ILE A 38 -9.85 15.82 7.30
N ARG A 39 -9.13 15.95 8.41
CA ARG A 39 -9.38 15.14 9.62
C ARG A 39 -10.77 15.39 10.19
N GLU A 40 -11.23 16.64 10.18
CA GLU A 40 -12.57 17.00 10.66
C GLU A 40 -13.70 16.53 9.74
N LYS A 41 -13.47 16.50 8.41
CA LYS A 41 -14.54 16.25 7.43
C LYS A 41 -14.58 14.83 6.87
N VAL A 42 -13.42 14.19 6.71
CA VAL A 42 -13.30 12.96 5.90
C VAL A 42 -12.76 11.77 6.70
N ARG A 43 -11.95 11.99 7.74
CA ARG A 43 -11.33 10.90 8.54
C ARG A 43 -12.32 10.24 9.50
N ASN A 44 -13.41 9.71 8.98
CA ASN A 44 -14.39 8.91 9.71
C ASN A 44 -14.96 7.82 8.79
N ARG A 45 -15.39 6.72 9.41
CA ARG A 45 -15.93 5.53 8.75
C ARG A 45 -17.00 5.86 7.70
N LYS A 46 -18.01 6.66 8.07
CA LYS A 46 -19.16 6.96 7.19
C LYS A 46 -18.72 7.73 5.93
N ALA A 47 -17.94 8.79 6.08
CA ALA A 47 -17.48 9.60 4.95
C ALA A 47 -16.60 8.77 3.99
N ILE A 48 -15.72 7.93 4.54
CA ILE A 48 -14.88 7.03 3.73
C ILE A 48 -15.75 6.02 2.99
N ALA A 49 -16.72 5.40 3.66
CA ALA A 49 -17.63 4.45 3.04
C ALA A 49 -18.49 5.09 1.93
N ASP A 50 -19.02 6.29 2.17
CA ASP A 50 -19.81 7.05 1.19
C ASP A 50 -19.00 7.32 -0.09
N ILE A 51 -17.71 7.65 0.04
CA ILE A 51 -16.83 7.89 -1.10
C ILE A 51 -16.48 6.57 -1.81
N LEU A 52 -16.08 5.53 -1.07
CA LEU A 52 -15.72 4.23 -1.64
C LEU A 52 -16.90 3.55 -2.34
N GLU A 53 -18.12 3.73 -1.84
CA GLU A 53 -19.33 3.24 -2.50
C GLU A 53 -19.48 3.78 -3.92
N VAL A 54 -19.11 5.06 -4.17
CA VAL A 54 -19.10 5.64 -5.51
C VAL A 54 -18.07 4.94 -6.40
N PHE A 55 -16.86 4.72 -5.90
CA PHE A 55 -15.82 3.99 -6.64
C PHE A 55 -16.28 2.56 -7.00
N PHE A 56 -16.78 1.82 -6.02
CA PHE A 56 -17.20 0.42 -6.17
C PHE A 56 -18.35 0.28 -7.16
N ARG A 57 -19.38 1.13 -7.07
CA ARG A 57 -20.51 1.14 -8.02
C ARG A 57 -20.08 1.47 -9.45
N ASN A 58 -18.96 2.16 -9.63
CA ASN A 58 -18.39 2.50 -10.94
C ASN A 58 -17.29 1.51 -11.39
N GLY A 59 -17.12 0.38 -10.71
CA GLY A 59 -16.16 -0.68 -11.10
C GLY A 59 -14.71 -0.41 -10.72
N VAL A 60 -14.45 0.55 -9.83
CA VAL A 60 -13.13 0.86 -9.29
C VAL A 60 -13.02 0.22 -7.92
N ASP A 61 -12.51 -1.02 -7.87
CA ASP A 61 -12.50 -1.89 -6.69
C ASP A 61 -11.13 -1.98 -5.99
N THR A 62 -10.10 -1.33 -6.53
CA THR A 62 -8.75 -1.37 -5.96
C THR A 62 -8.51 -0.16 -5.04
N VAL A 63 -8.15 -0.41 -3.79
CA VAL A 63 -7.95 0.60 -2.74
C VAL A 63 -6.53 0.49 -2.19
N MET A 64 -5.85 1.63 -1.98
CA MET A 64 -4.46 1.65 -1.54
C MET A 64 -4.18 2.62 -0.40
N GLY A 65 -3.49 2.13 0.63
CA GLY A 65 -2.83 2.96 1.62
C GLY A 65 -2.53 2.24 2.94
N LEU A 66 -2.50 3.01 4.03
CA LEU A 66 -2.28 2.50 5.39
C LEU A 66 -3.55 1.88 5.96
N ILE A 67 -3.87 0.66 5.51
CA ILE A 67 -5.13 -0.02 5.84
C ILE A 67 -5.26 -0.42 7.31
N GLN A 68 -4.16 -0.45 8.06
CA GLN A 68 -4.16 -0.60 9.51
C GLN A 68 -4.77 0.59 10.27
N GLN A 69 -5.01 1.72 9.59
CA GLN A 69 -5.72 2.85 10.17
C GLN A 69 -7.22 2.54 10.25
N GLU A 70 -7.74 2.48 11.48
CA GLU A 70 -9.11 2.03 11.77
C GLU A 70 -10.20 2.69 10.92
N PRO A 71 -10.26 4.04 10.75
CA PRO A 71 -11.30 4.65 9.92
C PRO A 71 -11.32 4.17 8.47
N LEU A 72 -10.15 3.84 7.92
CA LEU A 72 -10.02 3.35 6.56
C LEU A 72 -10.50 1.90 6.45
N TRP A 73 -10.04 1.02 7.34
CA TRP A 73 -10.47 -0.37 7.32
C TRP A 73 -11.98 -0.51 7.53
N GLU A 74 -12.54 0.20 8.50
CA GLU A 74 -13.98 0.20 8.74
C GLU A 74 -14.77 0.77 7.55
N GLY A 75 -14.28 1.87 6.96
CA GLY A 75 -14.90 2.47 5.78
C GLY A 75 -14.89 1.55 4.57
N ILE A 76 -13.79 0.81 4.34
CA ILE A 76 -13.72 -0.23 3.31
C ILE A 76 -14.76 -1.30 3.58
N ARG A 77 -14.80 -1.86 4.80
CA ARG A 77 -15.76 -2.92 5.15
C ARG A 77 -17.20 -2.51 4.92
N GLU A 78 -17.57 -1.33 5.39
CA GLU A 78 -18.91 -0.80 5.20
C GLU A 78 -19.25 -0.56 3.72
N ALA A 79 -18.31 -0.05 2.91
CA ALA A 79 -18.53 0.10 1.48
C ALA A 79 -18.71 -1.25 0.77
N GLN A 80 -17.96 -2.29 1.15
CA GLN A 80 -18.16 -3.64 0.64
C GLN A 80 -19.54 -4.19 1.02
N ASP A 81 -19.96 -4.01 2.28
CA ASP A 81 -21.27 -4.47 2.77
C ASP A 81 -22.43 -3.78 2.03
N ARG A 82 -22.32 -2.48 1.75
CA ARG A 82 -23.36 -1.69 1.04
C ARG A 82 -23.47 -2.04 -0.45
N THR A 83 -22.37 -2.46 -1.08
CA THR A 83 -22.29 -2.61 -2.54
C THR A 83 -22.20 -4.06 -3.01
N GLY A 84 -21.81 -4.99 -2.13
CA GLY A 84 -21.46 -6.37 -2.48
C GLY A 84 -20.13 -6.50 -3.24
N VAL A 85 -19.38 -5.41 -3.44
CA VAL A 85 -18.09 -5.42 -4.14
C VAL A 85 -16.98 -5.74 -3.14
N LYS A 86 -16.17 -6.76 -3.42
CA LYS A 86 -14.96 -7.05 -2.64
C LYS A 86 -13.81 -6.17 -3.11
N ALA A 87 -13.23 -5.41 -2.19
CA ALA A 87 -12.09 -4.56 -2.47
C ALA A 87 -10.81 -5.40 -2.69
N ILE A 88 -10.00 -4.98 -3.66
CA ILE A 88 -8.62 -5.43 -3.80
C ILE A 88 -7.74 -4.45 -3.03
N ILE A 89 -7.10 -4.95 -1.98
CA ILE A 89 -6.41 -4.10 -1.02
C ILE A 89 -4.91 -4.08 -1.32
N VAL A 90 -4.37 -2.89 -1.58
CA VAL A 90 -2.94 -2.62 -1.65
C VAL A 90 -2.50 -1.94 -0.36
N SER A 91 -1.95 -2.72 0.58
CA SER A 91 -1.45 -2.19 1.84
C SER A 91 -0.06 -1.60 1.69
N THR A 92 0.20 -0.47 2.33
CA THR A 92 1.51 0.17 2.37
C THR A 92 2.09 0.30 3.78
N PRO A 93 2.38 -0.80 4.50
CA PRO A 93 2.79 -0.73 5.90
C PRO A 93 4.18 -0.12 6.07
N SER A 94 4.41 0.48 7.25
CA SER A 94 5.76 0.82 7.72
C SER A 94 6.32 -0.31 8.57
N PHE A 95 7.65 -0.44 8.59
CA PHE A 95 8.40 -1.41 9.39
C PHE A 95 9.41 -0.67 10.25
N PRO A 96 9.73 -1.16 11.46
CA PRO A 96 10.80 -0.56 12.26
C PRO A 96 12.13 -0.68 11.51
N ALA A 97 12.83 0.44 11.40
CA ALA A 97 14.17 0.49 10.83
C ALA A 97 15.05 1.41 11.69
N ASN A 98 16.27 0.99 11.94
CA ASN A 98 17.28 1.71 12.72
C ASN A 98 18.64 1.65 11.97
N PRO A 99 19.70 2.33 12.45
CA PRO A 99 20.99 2.37 11.75
C PRO A 99 21.65 1.01 11.50
N ARG A 100 21.28 -0.04 12.25
CA ARG A 100 21.79 -1.41 12.05
C ARG A 100 21.00 -2.18 11.02
N THR A 101 19.74 -1.80 10.75
CA THR A 101 18.84 -2.49 9.82
C THR A 101 19.43 -2.74 8.43
N PRO A 102 20.13 -1.79 7.77
CA PRO A 102 20.74 -2.03 6.45
C PRO A 102 21.77 -3.17 6.40
N VAL A 103 22.39 -3.50 7.54
CA VAL A 103 23.43 -4.51 7.66
C VAL A 103 22.87 -5.81 8.25
N GLU A 104 22.06 -5.70 9.31
CA GLU A 104 21.62 -6.85 10.11
C GLU A 104 20.24 -7.38 9.73
N GLY A 105 19.50 -6.65 8.90
CA GLY A 105 18.12 -7.00 8.57
C GLY A 105 17.09 -6.29 9.45
N PHE A 106 15.83 -6.48 9.10
CA PHE A 106 14.71 -6.01 9.89
C PHE A 106 14.53 -6.87 11.15
N ASP A 107 13.83 -6.31 12.15
CA ASP A 107 13.29 -7.11 13.24
C ASP A 107 12.23 -8.08 12.68
N ASN A 108 12.59 -9.35 12.59
CA ASN A 108 11.76 -10.37 11.97
C ASN A 108 10.47 -10.66 12.77
N ASP A 109 10.49 -10.54 14.10
CA ASP A 109 9.28 -10.76 14.92
C ASP A 109 8.28 -9.64 14.69
N GLU A 110 8.77 -8.40 14.66
CA GLU A 110 7.92 -7.24 14.43
C GLU A 110 7.42 -7.19 12.97
N CYS A 111 8.25 -7.58 12.00
CA CYS A 111 7.80 -7.75 10.61
C CYS A 111 6.69 -8.78 10.50
N ARG A 112 6.83 -9.94 11.15
CA ARG A 112 5.78 -10.97 11.17
C ARG A 112 4.48 -10.43 11.76
N ARG A 113 4.56 -9.76 12.92
CA ARG A 113 3.39 -9.16 13.59
C ARG A 113 2.67 -8.16 12.70
N ILE A 114 3.41 -7.27 12.04
CA ILE A 114 2.83 -6.28 11.11
C ILE A 114 2.19 -6.98 9.93
N LEU A 115 2.90 -7.90 9.27
CA LEU A 115 2.38 -8.60 8.08
C LEU A 115 1.19 -9.51 8.39
N ASP A 116 1.15 -10.15 9.57
CA ASP A 116 0.00 -10.92 10.03
C ASP A 116 -1.23 -10.01 10.19
N ARG A 117 -1.03 -8.79 10.72
CA ARG A 117 -2.07 -7.78 10.81
C ARG A 117 -2.55 -7.33 9.43
N GLU A 118 -1.66 -7.07 8.48
CA GLU A 118 -2.05 -6.70 7.11
C GLU A 118 -2.89 -7.79 6.44
N ARG A 119 -2.50 -9.06 6.63
CA ARG A 119 -3.26 -10.22 6.14
C ARG A 119 -4.65 -10.31 6.77
N GLU A 120 -4.76 -10.15 8.09
CA GLU A 120 -6.05 -10.15 8.80
C GLU A 120 -7.00 -9.06 8.29
N LEU A 121 -6.45 -7.91 7.89
CA LEU A 121 -7.19 -6.80 7.34
C LEU A 121 -7.57 -6.98 5.86
N GLY A 122 -7.16 -8.09 5.24
CA GLY A 122 -7.54 -8.47 3.89
C GLY A 122 -6.60 -7.96 2.78
N ALA A 123 -5.37 -7.56 3.11
CA ALA A 123 -4.39 -7.11 2.12
C ALA A 123 -4.18 -8.19 1.03
N THR A 124 -4.27 -7.76 -0.24
CA THR A 124 -3.94 -8.58 -1.41
C THR A 124 -2.50 -8.33 -1.83
N PHE A 125 -2.11 -7.07 -1.93
CA PHE A 125 -0.74 -6.62 -2.14
C PHE A 125 -0.21 -6.02 -0.84
N CYS A 126 1.06 -6.27 -0.54
CA CYS A 126 1.78 -5.62 0.54
C CYS A 126 3.01 -4.92 -0.05
N MET A 127 3.01 -3.60 -0.01
CA MET A 127 4.05 -2.75 -0.59
C MET A 127 4.69 -1.92 0.53
N PRO A 128 5.83 -2.34 1.11
CA PRO A 128 6.49 -1.58 2.16
C PRO A 128 6.55 -0.08 1.81
N HIS A 129 6.11 0.76 2.75
CA HIS A 129 5.94 2.19 2.52
C HIS A 129 7.25 2.84 2.07
N THR A 130 7.15 3.89 1.26
CA THR A 130 8.30 4.69 0.79
C THR A 130 9.26 5.11 1.91
N SER A 131 8.76 5.39 3.11
CA SER A 131 9.58 5.72 4.28
C SER A 131 10.49 4.59 4.77
N ILE A 132 10.29 3.37 4.26
CA ILE A 132 11.09 2.17 4.51
C ILE A 132 11.84 1.79 3.25
N THR A 133 11.15 1.64 2.12
CA THR A 133 11.77 1.29 0.84
C THR A 133 12.92 2.23 0.52
N ASP A 134 12.70 3.53 0.56
CA ASP A 134 13.71 4.52 0.16
C ASP A 134 14.89 4.55 1.13
N LYS A 135 14.66 4.27 2.43
CA LYS A 135 15.77 4.17 3.41
C LYS A 135 16.71 3.00 3.14
N MET A 136 16.23 1.99 2.42
CA MET A 136 16.98 0.77 2.16
C MET A 136 17.57 0.74 0.74
N VAL A 137 17.21 1.71 -0.12
CA VAL A 137 17.86 1.89 -1.41
C VAL A 137 19.32 2.27 -1.19
N ASP A 138 20.23 1.49 -1.76
CA ASP A 138 21.65 1.78 -1.77
C ASP A 138 22.16 1.93 -3.20
N CYS A 139 22.47 3.16 -3.59
CA CYS A 139 22.97 3.47 -4.92
C CYS A 139 24.40 3.00 -5.18
N CYS A 140 25.21 2.78 -4.14
CA CYS A 140 26.58 2.27 -4.29
C CYS A 140 26.57 0.80 -4.67
N THR A 141 25.67 0.01 -4.07
CA THR A 141 25.54 -1.42 -4.32
C THR A 141 24.39 -1.78 -5.26
N ARG A 142 23.61 -0.78 -5.69
CA ARG A 142 22.48 -0.90 -6.61
C ARG A 142 21.46 -1.97 -6.19
N GLN A 143 21.07 -1.92 -4.92
CA GLN A 143 20.12 -2.88 -4.34
C GLN A 143 19.17 -2.19 -3.36
N ILE A 144 18.04 -2.84 -3.08
CA ILE A 144 17.17 -2.50 -1.95
C ILE A 144 17.52 -3.44 -0.80
N ARG A 145 18.35 -2.96 0.13
CA ARG A 145 18.94 -3.78 1.20
C ARG A 145 17.85 -4.48 2.02
N GLN A 146 18.07 -5.77 2.32
CA GLN A 146 17.23 -6.59 3.21
C GLN A 146 15.80 -6.87 2.74
N PHE A 147 15.42 -6.47 1.52
CA PHE A 147 14.06 -6.68 1.02
C PHE A 147 13.76 -8.13 0.64
N ASP A 148 14.75 -8.97 0.28
CA ASP A 148 14.51 -10.39 -0.02
C ASP A 148 13.82 -11.13 1.12
N GLY A 149 14.28 -10.89 2.36
CA GLY A 149 13.69 -11.48 3.56
C GLY A 149 12.25 -10.99 3.77
N LEU A 150 12.01 -9.70 3.54
CA LEU A 150 10.69 -9.10 3.70
C LEU A 150 9.71 -9.60 2.64
N CYS A 151 10.11 -9.67 1.36
CA CYS A 151 9.32 -10.24 0.27
C CYS A 151 8.96 -11.70 0.52
N ARG A 152 9.91 -12.52 0.99
CA ARG A 152 9.62 -13.91 1.41
C ARG A 152 8.57 -13.97 2.51
N MET A 153 8.66 -13.12 3.53
CA MET A 153 7.67 -13.09 4.62
C MET A 153 6.29 -12.63 4.15
N ILE A 154 6.22 -11.74 3.15
CA ILE A 154 4.97 -11.31 2.50
C ILE A 154 4.34 -12.49 1.75
N ARG A 155 5.11 -13.19 0.90
CA ARG A 155 4.65 -14.36 0.13
C ARG A 155 4.13 -15.49 1.02
N GLN A 156 4.84 -15.79 2.12
CA GLN A 156 4.44 -16.82 3.08
C GLN A 156 3.05 -16.58 3.68
N ARG A 157 2.57 -15.34 3.66
CA ARG A 157 1.23 -14.95 4.14
C ARG A 157 0.18 -14.91 3.04
N GLY A 158 0.53 -15.32 1.82
CA GLY A 158 -0.37 -15.31 0.65
C GLY A 158 -0.60 -13.93 0.06
N MET A 159 0.19 -12.92 0.47
CA MET A 159 0.15 -11.58 -0.11
C MET A 159 1.15 -11.44 -1.25
N ILE A 160 0.90 -10.48 -2.14
CA ILE A 160 1.77 -10.16 -3.26
C ILE A 160 2.71 -9.01 -2.87
N PRO A 161 4.04 -9.21 -2.86
CA PRO A 161 5.01 -8.15 -2.63
C PRO A 161 5.02 -7.16 -3.80
N GLY A 162 5.17 -5.90 -3.45
CA GLY A 162 5.46 -4.80 -4.37
C GLY A 162 6.25 -3.72 -3.65
N LEU A 163 6.49 -2.59 -4.30
CA LEU A 163 7.20 -1.46 -3.72
C LEU A 163 6.35 -0.20 -3.70
N SER A 164 6.40 0.56 -2.60
CA SER A 164 6.05 1.97 -2.60
C SER A 164 7.35 2.76 -2.47
N THR A 165 7.61 3.68 -3.40
CA THR A 165 8.89 4.40 -3.44
C THR A 165 8.74 5.81 -4.03
N HIS A 166 9.61 6.72 -3.61
CA HIS A 166 9.83 8.01 -4.25
C HIS A 166 11.14 8.05 -5.04
N MET A 167 11.95 6.99 -4.99
CA MET A 167 13.25 6.88 -5.65
C MET A 167 13.12 6.04 -6.93
N PRO A 168 13.27 6.64 -8.13
CA PRO A 168 13.25 5.89 -9.38
C PRO A 168 14.27 4.74 -9.42
N GLU A 169 15.40 4.90 -8.73
CA GLU A 169 16.44 3.89 -8.61
C GLU A 169 15.93 2.58 -8.00
N ALA A 170 14.95 2.63 -7.08
CA ALA A 170 14.38 1.43 -6.49
C ALA A 170 13.77 0.49 -7.54
N ILE A 171 13.16 1.04 -8.60
CA ILE A 171 12.59 0.26 -9.70
C ILE A 171 13.71 -0.48 -10.44
N THR A 172 14.76 0.26 -10.84
CA THR A 172 15.88 -0.32 -11.58
C THR A 172 16.63 -1.36 -10.75
N TYR A 173 16.85 -1.09 -9.47
CA TYR A 173 17.60 -2.00 -8.60
C TYR A 173 16.80 -3.25 -8.26
N ALA A 174 15.48 -3.14 -8.09
CA ALA A 174 14.62 -4.31 -7.91
C ALA A 174 14.74 -5.28 -9.10
N ASP A 175 14.70 -4.75 -10.32
CA ASP A 175 14.85 -5.55 -11.55
C ASP A 175 16.25 -6.16 -11.67
N GLU A 176 17.31 -5.36 -11.44
CA GLU A 176 18.70 -5.82 -11.52
C GLU A 176 19.02 -6.95 -10.54
N THR A 177 18.44 -6.90 -9.34
CA THR A 177 18.65 -7.92 -8.31
C THR A 177 17.65 -9.07 -8.40
N ASN A 178 16.70 -9.06 -9.35
CA ASN A 178 15.57 -9.99 -9.42
C ASN A 178 14.80 -10.06 -8.08
N LEU A 179 14.56 -8.91 -7.45
CA LEU A 179 13.82 -8.86 -6.20
C LEU A 179 12.39 -9.37 -6.45
N ASP A 180 11.88 -10.23 -5.57
CA ASP A 180 10.53 -10.79 -5.69
C ASP A 180 9.46 -9.72 -5.39
N VAL A 181 9.15 -8.90 -6.39
CA VAL A 181 8.09 -7.88 -6.39
C VAL A 181 7.35 -7.92 -7.72
N GLU A 182 6.01 -7.84 -7.68
CA GLU A 182 5.19 -7.92 -8.90
C GLU A 182 4.89 -6.55 -9.53
N THR A 183 5.09 -5.48 -8.77
CA THR A 183 4.73 -4.12 -9.17
C THR A 183 5.33 -3.09 -8.22
N TYR A 184 5.26 -1.83 -8.63
CA TYR A 184 5.71 -0.67 -7.89
C TYR A 184 4.70 0.47 -8.02
N ILE A 185 4.57 1.25 -6.95
CA ILE A 185 3.98 2.57 -7.00
C ILE A 185 5.08 3.61 -6.78
N ALA A 186 5.16 4.55 -7.71
CA ALA A 186 6.09 5.66 -7.68
C ALA A 186 5.38 6.94 -8.14
N ILE A 187 5.94 8.08 -7.73
CA ILE A 187 5.49 9.38 -8.23
C ILE A 187 5.94 9.50 -9.69
N TYR A 188 4.99 9.70 -10.60
CA TYR A 188 5.27 10.05 -11.98
C TYR A 188 5.27 11.58 -12.12
N ASN A 189 6.47 12.16 -12.08
CA ASN A 189 6.67 13.57 -12.43
C ASN A 189 7.01 13.63 -13.92
N ALA A 190 6.01 13.94 -14.74
CA ALA A 190 6.17 14.22 -16.18
C ALA A 190 6.63 15.65 -16.43
#